data_AF-W9NG72-F1
#
_entry.id   AF-W9NG72-F1
#
_cell.length_a   1.000
_cell.length_b   1.000
_cell.length_c   1.000
_cell.angle_alpha   90.00
_cell.angle_beta   90.00
_cell.angle_gamma   90.00
#
_symmetry.space_group_name_H-M   'P 1'
#
loop_
_entity.id
_entity.type
_entity.pdbx_description
1 polymer ?
#
loop_
_entity_poly.entity_id
_entity_poly.type
_entity_poly.pdbx_seq_one_letter_code
_entity_poly.pdbx_strand_id
1 'polypeptide(L)'
;MKCPYCHFSKFQVDIDIPRPNTDYTCLLKADNSKRNGLYSDDIHLGLPKLFKPGTPPFYDLLMTWIQDCDLNHPQCRPADRSGVQVPTRLIDVGQGDDRDSKVYLREGARELCHPETELRYVALSHPWGNGEEHGHFCTTKENLDSRLRLGIDIKHFPSTFKHEIEVTRALSVPYLWIDSLCIVQGPDGDFDTEAKRMEAIFSSAYCVIAASRDNGTLSGFLWERPEREVARLDRYLPDDSVYVCEAIDDF
;
A
#
# COMPACT_ATOMS: atom_id res chain seq x y z
N MET A 1 -21.59 2.73 -5.11
CA MET A 1 -21.00 2.79 -3.76
C MET A 1 -19.49 2.84 -3.93
N LYS A 2 -18.82 3.90 -3.49
CA LYS A 2 -17.34 3.98 -3.52
C LYS A 2 -16.82 3.16 -2.34
N CYS A 3 -15.72 2.42 -2.53
CA CYS A 3 -15.08 1.71 -1.43
C CYS A 3 -14.55 2.73 -0.41
N PRO A 4 -14.87 2.62 0.89
CA PRO A 4 -14.41 3.56 1.91
C PRO A 4 -12.89 3.46 2.16
N TYR A 5 -12.25 2.39 1.69
CA TYR A 5 -10.81 2.14 1.80
C TYR A 5 -10.04 2.48 0.51
N CYS A 6 -10.72 2.81 -0.60
CA CYS A 6 -10.08 3.04 -1.89
C CYS A 6 -10.51 4.38 -2.48
N HIS A 7 -9.59 5.34 -2.50
CA HIS A 7 -9.77 6.56 -3.26
C HIS A 7 -9.24 6.38 -4.69
N PHE A 8 -10.14 6.56 -5.66
CA PHE A 8 -10.02 6.25 -7.09
C PHE A 8 -10.41 4.83 -7.46
N SER A 9 -10.74 4.64 -8.74
CA SER A 9 -11.12 3.36 -9.38
C SER A 9 -9.99 2.32 -9.40
N LYS A 10 -9.05 2.42 -8.45
CA LYS A 10 -7.77 1.70 -8.34
C LYS A 10 -7.52 1.54 -6.83
N PHE A 11 -7.16 0.34 -6.40
CA PHE A 11 -7.00 0.00 -5.00
C PHE A 11 -5.73 0.65 -4.44
N GLN A 12 -5.86 1.81 -3.79
CA GLN A 12 -4.78 2.48 -3.04
C GLN A 12 -5.04 2.29 -1.55
N VAL A 13 -4.21 1.47 -0.89
CA VAL A 13 -4.08 1.43 0.56
C VAL A 13 -3.13 2.55 0.92
N ASP A 14 -3.67 3.74 1.11
CA ASP A 14 -2.93 4.71 1.91
C ASP A 14 -2.82 4.10 3.30
N ILE A 15 -1.61 3.86 3.78
CA ILE A 15 -1.45 3.53 5.20
C ILE A 15 -1.78 4.79 6.02
N ASP A 16 -1.80 5.96 5.40
CA ASP A 16 -2.24 7.24 5.95
C ASP A 16 -3.46 7.82 5.17
N ILE A 17 -4.71 7.51 5.54
CA ILE A 17 -5.96 7.99 4.87
C ILE A 17 -6.66 9.10 5.70
N PRO A 18 -7.49 10.06 5.17
CA PRO A 18 -7.76 10.60 3.79
C PRO A 18 -7.60 12.15 3.52
N ARG A 19 -8.56 12.85 2.85
CA ARG A 19 -8.54 13.77 1.66
C ARG A 19 -9.59 14.93 1.70
N PRO A 20 -9.53 15.94 0.79
CA PRO A 20 -10.09 17.29 1.02
C PRO A 20 -11.57 17.53 0.64
N ASN A 21 -12.11 18.55 1.32
CA ASN A 21 -13.35 19.30 1.06
C ASN A 21 -14.67 18.57 1.33
N THR A 22 -14.95 18.31 2.61
CA THR A 22 -16.26 18.60 3.22
C THR A 22 -16.19 18.44 4.74
N ASP A 23 -16.76 19.38 5.48
CA ASP A 23 -16.89 19.31 6.94
C ASP A 23 -17.74 18.10 7.35
N TYR A 24 -17.12 16.95 7.62
CA TYR A 24 -17.83 15.78 8.12
C TYR A 24 -17.26 15.23 9.43
N THR A 25 -18.19 14.74 10.25
CA THR A 25 -17.96 14.17 11.58
C THR A 25 -17.80 12.65 11.44
N CYS A 26 -16.67 12.07 11.86
CA CYS A 26 -16.51 10.62 11.92
C CYS A 26 -17.12 10.06 13.21
N LEU A 27 -17.90 8.98 13.13
CA LEU A 27 -18.41 8.25 14.31
C LEU A 27 -17.59 6.98 14.50
N LEU A 28 -16.97 6.81 15.67
CA LEU A 28 -16.14 5.64 15.97
C LEU A 28 -16.86 4.82 17.05
N LYS A 29 -17.13 3.53 16.77
CA LYS A 29 -17.74 2.60 17.73
C LYS A 29 -16.66 1.83 18.49
N ALA A 30 -16.86 1.69 19.80
CA ALA A 30 -15.95 0.94 20.68
C ALA A 30 -16.16 -0.58 20.64
N ASP A 31 -17.32 -1.07 20.19
CA ASP A 31 -17.65 -2.49 20.19
C ASP A 31 -17.87 -3.04 18.76
N ASN A 32 -17.29 -4.22 18.50
CA ASN A 32 -17.40 -5.00 17.27
C ASN A 32 -18.77 -5.68 17.12
N SER A 33 -19.67 -5.51 18.08
CA SER A 33 -20.98 -6.15 18.09
C SER A 33 -22.10 -5.17 17.69
N LYS A 34 -22.78 -5.49 16.58
CA LYS A 34 -24.02 -4.88 16.04
C LYS A 34 -23.86 -3.56 15.27
N ARG A 35 -23.84 -3.73 13.93
CA ARG A 35 -24.09 -2.70 12.90
C ARG A 35 -25.57 -2.27 12.94
N ASN A 36 -25.92 -1.32 13.79
CA ASN A 36 -27.26 -0.73 13.82
C ASN A 36 -27.31 0.53 12.94
N GLY A 37 -27.89 0.40 11.75
CA GLY A 37 -28.91 1.29 11.15
C GLY A 37 -28.72 2.80 11.00
N LEU A 38 -27.60 3.41 11.41
CA LEU A 38 -27.34 4.85 11.22
C LEU A 38 -26.52 5.06 9.94
N TYR A 39 -27.15 4.90 8.78
CA TYR A 39 -26.53 5.19 7.49
C TYR A 39 -26.91 6.60 7.04
N SER A 40 -26.01 7.56 7.24
CA SER A 40 -25.84 8.68 6.30
C SER A 40 -24.58 8.38 5.50
N ASP A 41 -24.61 8.62 4.19
CA ASP A 41 -23.42 8.49 3.32
C ASP A 41 -22.28 9.46 3.72
N ASP A 42 -22.57 10.39 4.64
CA ASP A 42 -21.68 11.47 5.10
C ASP A 42 -20.86 11.14 6.36
N ILE A 43 -21.04 9.95 6.95
CA ILE A 43 -20.36 9.58 8.21
C ILE A 43 -19.45 8.37 8.00
N HIS A 44 -18.14 8.59 8.12
CA HIS A 44 -17.16 7.51 8.10
C HIS A 44 -17.04 6.84 9.47
N LEU A 45 -17.18 5.52 9.48
CA LEU A 45 -16.95 4.69 10.65
C LEU A 45 -15.48 4.25 10.69
N GLY A 46 -14.87 4.33 11.86
CA GLY A 46 -13.48 3.93 12.07
C GLY A 46 -13.19 3.51 13.50
N LEU A 47 -11.91 3.28 13.79
CA LEU A 47 -11.44 2.98 15.15
C LEU A 47 -10.99 4.28 15.86
N PRO A 48 -11.36 4.48 17.13
CA PRO A 48 -10.89 5.63 17.93
C PRO A 48 -9.38 5.63 18.16
N LYS A 49 -8.79 4.44 18.19
CA LYS A 49 -7.34 4.25 18.24
C LYS A 49 -6.97 3.16 17.25
N LEU A 50 -6.10 3.50 16.30
CA LEU A 50 -5.51 2.52 15.40
C LEU A 50 -4.46 1.69 16.13
N PHE A 51 -4.26 0.45 15.67
CA PHE A 51 -3.17 -0.38 16.16
C PHE A 51 -1.83 0.26 15.83
N LYS A 52 -0.83 0.01 16.68
CA LYS A 52 0.53 0.49 16.45
C LYS A 52 1.06 -0.08 15.12
N PRO A 53 1.57 0.76 14.20
CA PRO A 53 2.14 0.27 12.94
C PRO A 53 3.27 -0.74 13.17
N GLY A 54 3.41 -1.71 12.25
CA GLY A 54 4.40 -2.78 12.38
C GLY A 54 4.01 -3.92 13.34
N THR A 55 2.83 -3.87 13.97
CA THR A 55 2.37 -4.93 14.89
C THR A 55 1.42 -5.92 14.20
N PRO A 56 1.31 -7.18 14.68
CA PRO A 56 0.37 -8.15 14.08
C PRO A 56 -1.07 -7.63 13.97
N PRO A 57 -1.68 -7.00 14.99
CA PRO A 57 -3.04 -6.45 14.87
C PRO A 57 -3.19 -5.36 13.80
N PHE A 58 -2.12 -4.60 13.53
CA PHE A 58 -2.12 -3.62 12.45
C PHE A 58 -2.17 -4.30 11.08
N TYR A 59 -1.39 -5.37 10.88
CA TYR A 59 -1.43 -6.16 9.65
C TYR A 59 -2.73 -6.93 9.48
N ASP A 60 -3.30 -7.46 10.57
CA ASP A 60 -4.61 -8.12 10.56
C ASP A 60 -5.72 -7.16 10.10
N LEU A 61 -5.65 -5.89 10.52
CA LEU A 61 -6.58 -4.85 10.08
C LEU A 61 -6.44 -4.56 8.58
N LEU A 62 -5.21 -4.39 8.07
CA LEU A 62 -4.97 -4.19 6.64
C LEU A 62 -5.49 -5.36 5.80
N MET A 63 -5.21 -6.59 6.26
CA MET A 63 -5.71 -7.80 5.63
C MET A 63 -7.23 -7.86 5.63
N THR A 64 -7.88 -7.48 6.72
CA THR A 64 -9.34 -7.42 6.83
C THR A 64 -9.93 -6.45 5.80
N TRP A 65 -9.35 -5.27 5.63
CA TRP A 65 -9.82 -4.29 4.65
C TRP A 65 -9.64 -4.76 3.20
N ILE A 66 -8.49 -5.37 2.90
CA ILE A 66 -8.23 -5.97 1.59
C ILE A 66 -9.21 -7.11 1.29
N GLN A 67 -9.47 -7.99 2.27
CA GLN A 67 -10.42 -9.10 2.12
C GLN A 67 -11.86 -8.60 1.95
N ASP A 68 -12.28 -7.60 2.72
CA ASP A 68 -13.59 -6.97 2.54
C ASP A 68 -13.73 -6.40 1.13
N CYS A 69 -12.70 -5.74 0.62
CA CYS A 69 -12.69 -5.22 -0.73
C CYS A 69 -12.78 -6.32 -1.79
N ASP A 70 -12.01 -7.40 -1.62
CA ASP A 70 -12.07 -8.56 -2.51
C ASP A 70 -13.49 -9.14 -2.57
N LEU A 71 -14.19 -9.22 -1.44
CA LEU A 71 -15.49 -9.89 -1.33
C LEU A 71 -16.67 -8.97 -1.70
N ASN A 72 -16.58 -7.69 -1.36
CA ASN A 72 -17.73 -6.78 -1.38
C ASN A 72 -17.60 -5.63 -2.38
N HIS A 73 -16.44 -5.40 -3.00
CA HIS A 73 -16.21 -4.31 -3.96
C HIS A 73 -15.71 -4.78 -5.33
N PRO A 74 -16.59 -5.36 -6.18
CA PRO A 74 -16.22 -5.81 -7.54
C PRO A 74 -15.56 -4.72 -8.40
N GLN A 75 -15.94 -3.46 -8.20
CA GLN A 75 -15.42 -2.28 -8.91
C GLN A 75 -13.99 -1.89 -8.51
N CYS A 76 -13.48 -2.41 -7.39
CA CYS A 76 -12.11 -2.20 -6.95
C CYS A 76 -11.14 -3.18 -7.61
N ARG A 77 -11.65 -4.25 -8.24
CA ARG A 77 -10.83 -5.16 -9.03
C ARG A 77 -10.52 -4.52 -10.39
N PRO A 78 -9.32 -4.72 -10.95
CA PRO A 78 -8.99 -4.26 -12.30
C PRO A 78 -10.00 -4.77 -13.33
N ALA A 79 -10.54 -3.87 -14.15
CA ALA A 79 -11.67 -4.15 -15.06
C ALA A 79 -11.36 -5.16 -16.17
N ASP A 80 -10.09 -5.34 -16.54
CA ASP A 80 -9.65 -6.32 -17.53
C ASP A 80 -8.32 -6.97 -17.10
N ARG A 81 -8.38 -8.28 -16.80
CA ARG A 81 -7.21 -9.09 -16.43
C ARG A 81 -6.52 -9.75 -17.64
N SER A 82 -7.14 -9.68 -18.82
CA SER A 82 -6.69 -10.36 -20.04
C SER A 82 -5.81 -9.47 -20.94
N GLY A 83 -5.96 -8.14 -20.84
CA GLY A 83 -5.13 -7.13 -21.50
C GLY A 83 -4.02 -6.52 -20.62
N VAL A 84 -3.76 -7.08 -19.43
CA VAL A 84 -2.89 -6.49 -18.40
C VAL A 84 -1.49 -6.21 -18.95
N GLN A 85 -1.14 -4.93 -19.04
CA GLN A 85 0.24 -4.51 -19.18
C GLN A 85 0.94 -4.69 -17.84
N VAL A 86 1.42 -5.90 -17.59
CA VAL A 86 2.27 -6.21 -16.44
C VAL A 86 3.59 -5.45 -16.55
N PRO A 87 4.17 -4.95 -15.44
CA PRO A 87 5.47 -4.29 -15.48
C PRO A 87 6.53 -5.21 -16.07
N THR A 88 7.60 -4.63 -16.62
CA THR A 88 8.68 -5.45 -17.19
C THR A 88 9.38 -6.27 -16.10
N ARG A 89 9.43 -5.73 -14.87
CA ARG A 89 10.09 -6.35 -13.72
C ARG A 89 9.28 -6.23 -12.45
N LEU A 90 9.46 -7.19 -11.56
CA LEU A 90 8.92 -7.21 -10.21
C LEU A 90 10.01 -7.64 -9.22
N ILE A 91 9.89 -7.20 -7.98
CA ILE A 91 10.70 -7.67 -6.86
C ILE A 91 9.98 -8.86 -6.25
N ASP A 92 10.61 -10.02 -6.27
CA ASP A 92 10.21 -11.23 -5.56
C ASP A 92 10.64 -11.11 -4.10
N VAL A 93 9.66 -10.92 -3.22
CA VAL A 93 9.88 -10.76 -1.78
C VAL A 93 9.78 -12.09 -1.03
N GLY A 94 9.49 -13.20 -1.72
CA GLY A 94 9.21 -14.51 -1.12
C GLY A 94 7.82 -14.59 -0.47
N GLN A 95 7.40 -15.81 -0.14
CA GLN A 95 6.15 -16.08 0.59
C GLN A 95 6.42 -16.78 1.92
N GLY A 96 5.59 -16.47 2.93
CA GLY A 96 5.58 -17.17 4.22
C GLY A 96 6.65 -16.71 5.22
N ASP A 97 6.86 -17.53 6.25
CA ASP A 97 7.82 -17.27 7.35
C ASP A 97 9.29 -17.47 6.94
N ASP A 98 9.55 -17.91 5.72
CA ASP A 98 10.91 -18.03 5.19
C ASP A 98 11.42 -16.63 4.82
N ARG A 99 11.83 -15.91 5.87
CA ARG A 99 12.37 -14.56 5.77
C ARG A 99 13.78 -14.61 5.18
N ASP A 100 13.89 -14.97 3.90
CA ASP A 100 15.14 -14.75 3.20
C ASP A 100 15.50 -13.27 3.39
N SER A 101 16.70 -13.08 3.92
CA SER A 101 17.35 -11.80 4.08
C SER A 101 17.47 -11.04 2.77
N LYS A 102 17.28 -11.72 1.63
CA LYS A 102 17.36 -11.18 0.28
C LYS A 102 16.03 -11.16 -0.43
N VAL A 103 15.90 -10.19 -1.33
CA VAL A 103 14.84 -10.12 -2.35
C VAL A 103 15.46 -10.10 -3.73
N TYR A 104 14.74 -10.56 -4.74
CA TYR A 104 15.28 -10.73 -6.09
C TYR A 104 14.50 -9.91 -7.09
N LEU A 105 15.20 -9.20 -7.98
CA LEU A 105 14.54 -8.63 -9.13
C LEU A 105 14.23 -9.78 -10.12
N ARG A 106 13.03 -9.79 -10.67
CA ARG A 106 12.59 -10.76 -11.68
C ARG A 106 12.18 -10.04 -12.94
N GLU A 107 12.70 -10.49 -14.07
CA GLU A 107 12.25 -10.09 -15.40
C GLU A 107 11.14 -11.01 -15.91
N GLY A 108 10.37 -10.53 -16.89
CA GLY A 108 9.33 -11.33 -17.50
C GLY A 108 8.14 -11.53 -16.57
N ALA A 109 7.64 -10.47 -15.93
CA ALA A 109 6.47 -10.57 -15.04
C ALA A 109 5.25 -11.24 -15.72
N ARG A 110 5.17 -11.17 -17.05
CA ARG A 110 4.15 -11.88 -17.84
C ARG A 110 4.27 -13.40 -17.78
N GLU A 111 5.48 -13.92 -17.64
CA GLU A 111 5.77 -15.35 -17.50
C GLU A 111 5.53 -15.82 -16.06
N LEU A 112 5.52 -14.89 -15.08
CA LEU A 112 5.08 -15.15 -13.71
C LEU A 112 3.55 -15.29 -13.62
N CYS A 113 2.79 -14.85 -14.62
CA CYS A 113 1.36 -15.13 -14.73
C CYS A 113 1.16 -16.61 -15.09
N HIS A 114 0.88 -17.46 -14.11
CA HIS A 114 0.52 -18.85 -14.37
C HIS A 114 -0.95 -18.91 -14.84
N PRO A 115 -1.33 -19.81 -15.77
CA PRO A 115 -2.73 -19.94 -16.19
C PRO A 115 -3.70 -20.32 -15.06
N GLU A 116 -3.19 -20.84 -13.95
CA GLU A 116 -3.98 -21.22 -12.77
C GLU A 116 -3.92 -20.21 -11.63
N THR A 117 -2.98 -19.24 -11.68
CA THR A 117 -2.79 -18.26 -10.60
C THR A 117 -2.70 -16.84 -11.15
N GLU A 118 -3.53 -15.96 -10.60
CA GLU A 118 -3.46 -14.54 -10.90
C GLU A 118 -2.14 -13.95 -10.37
N LEU A 119 -1.39 -13.26 -11.23
CA LEU A 119 -0.24 -12.47 -10.80
C LEU A 119 -0.71 -11.35 -9.87
N ARG A 120 -0.28 -11.40 -8.61
CA ARG A 120 -0.54 -10.35 -7.63
C ARG A 120 0.76 -9.67 -7.27
N TYR A 121 0.79 -8.35 -7.39
CA TYR A 121 1.86 -7.51 -6.88
C TYR A 121 1.30 -6.28 -6.18
N VAL A 122 2.06 -5.81 -5.19
CA VAL A 122 1.86 -4.50 -4.57
C VAL A 122 2.68 -3.47 -5.34
N ALA A 123 2.19 -2.24 -5.49
CA ALA A 123 2.97 -1.13 -6.03
C ALA A 123 3.19 -0.06 -4.97
N LEU A 124 4.42 0.44 -4.86
CA LEU A 124 4.74 1.55 -3.96
C LEU A 124 4.63 2.89 -4.69
N SER A 125 3.79 3.78 -4.20
CA SER A 125 3.77 5.20 -4.55
C SER A 125 4.50 6.00 -3.48
N HIS A 126 5.68 6.52 -3.80
CA HIS A 126 6.51 7.26 -2.84
C HIS A 126 7.24 8.42 -3.53
N PRO A 127 7.53 9.52 -2.80
CA PRO A 127 8.43 10.54 -3.31
C PRO A 127 9.87 10.00 -3.34
N TRP A 128 10.59 10.25 -4.43
CA TRP A 128 11.99 9.81 -4.57
C TRP A 128 12.96 10.55 -3.63
N GLY A 129 12.52 11.66 -3.02
CA GLY A 129 13.33 12.53 -2.18
C GLY A 129 14.35 13.36 -2.98
N ASN A 130 15.20 14.11 -2.27
CA ASN A 130 16.28 14.88 -2.89
C ASN A 130 17.47 13.97 -3.24
N GLY A 131 17.73 13.80 -4.54
CA GLY A 131 18.80 12.96 -5.07
C GLY A 131 20.21 13.39 -4.71
N GLU A 132 20.42 14.68 -4.43
CA GLU A 132 21.73 15.25 -4.10
C GLU A 132 22.20 14.87 -2.68
N GLU A 133 21.27 14.62 -1.76
CA GLU A 133 21.61 14.40 -0.35
C GLU A 133 21.90 12.94 -0.02
N HIS A 134 21.27 11.99 -0.72
CA HIS A 134 21.24 10.60 -0.26
C HIS A 134 21.54 9.54 -1.33
N GLY A 135 21.63 9.94 -2.61
CA GLY A 135 21.78 9.01 -3.73
C GLY A 135 20.52 8.15 -3.93
N HIS A 136 20.07 8.01 -5.18
CA HIS A 136 18.89 7.19 -5.46
C HIS A 136 19.23 5.70 -5.37
N PHE A 137 18.55 4.98 -4.48
CA PHE A 137 18.64 3.51 -4.43
C PHE A 137 17.87 2.91 -5.61
N CYS A 138 18.53 2.83 -6.77
CA CYS A 138 17.88 2.51 -8.04
C CYS A 138 18.60 1.43 -8.85
N THR A 139 17.87 0.79 -9.75
CA THR A 139 18.45 -0.18 -10.69
C THR A 139 19.06 0.58 -11.85
N THR A 140 20.31 0.29 -12.17
CA THR A 140 21.01 0.80 -13.35
C THR A 140 21.54 -0.38 -14.16
N LYS A 141 22.04 -0.15 -15.36
CA LYS A 141 22.60 -1.23 -16.18
C LYS A 141 23.75 -1.96 -15.49
N GLU A 142 24.56 -1.24 -14.72
CA GLU A 142 25.74 -1.78 -14.04
C GLU A 142 25.36 -2.76 -12.92
N ASN A 143 24.20 -2.53 -12.27
CA ASN A 143 23.78 -3.33 -11.12
C ASN A 143 22.63 -4.31 -11.43
N LEU A 144 21.93 -4.15 -12.55
CA LEU A 144 20.78 -4.97 -12.97
C LEU A 144 21.07 -6.47 -12.84
N ASP A 145 22.17 -6.91 -13.44
CA ASP A 145 22.59 -8.30 -13.49
C ASP A 145 22.77 -8.92 -12.09
N SER A 146 23.40 -8.17 -11.18
CA SER A 146 23.58 -8.60 -9.79
C SER A 146 22.25 -8.68 -9.03
N ARG A 147 21.32 -7.75 -9.28
CA ARG A 147 19.99 -7.74 -8.66
C ARG A 147 19.12 -8.91 -9.13
N LEU A 148 19.29 -9.32 -10.39
CA LEU A 148 18.61 -10.49 -10.96
C LEU A 148 19.15 -11.81 -10.40
N ARG A 149 20.49 -11.96 -10.32
CA ARG A 149 21.13 -13.24 -9.96
C ARG A 149 21.45 -13.43 -8.49
N LEU A 150 21.96 -12.39 -7.83
CA LEU A 150 22.48 -12.47 -6.46
C LEU A 150 21.49 -11.96 -5.41
N GLY A 151 20.45 -11.26 -5.87
CA GLY A 151 19.48 -10.59 -5.03
C GLY A 151 20.06 -9.38 -4.30
N ILE A 152 19.21 -8.70 -3.54
CA ILE A 152 19.55 -7.55 -2.72
C ILE A 152 19.23 -7.90 -1.28
N ASP A 153 20.22 -7.79 -0.40
CA ASP A 153 20.01 -7.98 1.05
C ASP A 153 19.18 -6.81 1.60
N ILE A 154 18.06 -7.15 2.26
CA ILE A 154 17.08 -6.24 2.85
C ILE A 154 17.75 -5.23 3.76
N LYS A 155 18.85 -5.58 4.45
CA LYS A 155 19.55 -4.65 5.34
C LYS A 155 20.08 -3.40 4.63
N HIS A 156 20.38 -3.50 3.32
CA HIS A 156 20.87 -2.39 2.51
C HIS A 156 19.76 -1.50 1.95
N PHE A 157 18.49 -1.91 2.07
CA PHE A 157 17.39 -1.10 1.57
C PHE A 157 17.19 0.17 2.42
N PRO A 158 16.76 1.27 1.80
CA PRO A 158 16.16 2.40 2.49
C PRO A 158 14.97 1.95 3.37
N SER A 159 14.70 2.70 4.44
CA SER A 159 13.66 2.36 5.42
C SER A 159 12.27 2.23 4.78
N THR A 160 11.93 3.06 3.81
CA THR A 160 10.66 2.99 3.06
C THR A 160 10.51 1.66 2.35
N PHE A 161 11.58 1.20 1.69
CA PHE A 161 11.52 -0.06 0.96
C PHE A 161 11.52 -1.26 1.91
N LYS A 162 12.20 -1.16 3.07
CA LYS A 162 12.11 -2.19 4.12
C LYS A 162 10.69 -2.36 4.63
N HIS A 163 10.02 -1.26 4.98
CA HIS A 163 8.63 -1.28 5.42
C HIS A 163 7.70 -1.78 4.32
N GLU A 164 7.94 -1.41 3.07
CA GLU A 164 7.14 -1.88 1.94
C GLU A 164 7.26 -3.39 1.74
N ILE A 165 8.48 -3.94 1.85
CA ILE A 165 8.70 -5.40 1.82
C ILE A 165 7.98 -6.07 2.99
N GLU A 166 8.02 -5.48 4.19
CA GLU A 166 7.34 -5.99 5.38
C GLU A 166 5.83 -6.04 5.20
N VAL A 167 5.22 -4.94 4.75
CA VAL A 167 3.77 -4.89 4.48
C VAL A 167 3.41 -5.85 3.37
N THR A 168 4.14 -5.88 2.26
CA THR A 168 3.87 -6.79 1.13
C THR A 168 3.85 -8.25 1.57
N ARG A 169 4.83 -8.67 2.39
CA ARG A 169 4.88 -10.01 2.98
C ARG A 169 3.71 -10.26 3.93
N ALA A 170 3.37 -9.29 4.79
CA ALA A 170 2.22 -9.38 5.69
C ALA A 170 0.88 -9.51 4.94
N LEU A 171 0.79 -8.92 3.75
CA LEU A 171 -0.36 -9.04 2.86
C LEU A 171 -0.41 -10.38 2.10
N SER A 172 0.58 -11.26 2.29
CA SER A 172 0.73 -12.53 1.56
C SER A 172 0.80 -12.34 0.05
N VAL A 173 1.35 -11.22 -0.41
CA VAL A 173 1.57 -10.93 -1.83
C VAL A 173 3.05 -11.20 -2.17
N PRO A 174 3.35 -12.04 -3.18
CA PRO A 174 4.74 -12.46 -3.45
C PRO A 174 5.60 -11.40 -4.15
N TYR A 175 4.96 -10.41 -4.78
CA TYR A 175 5.65 -9.47 -5.65
C TYR A 175 5.40 -8.02 -5.23
N LEU A 176 6.43 -7.22 -5.42
CA LEU A 176 6.43 -5.79 -5.17
C LEU A 176 6.96 -5.05 -6.40
N TRP A 177 6.35 -3.91 -6.71
CA TRP A 177 6.82 -2.99 -7.73
C TRP A 177 7.20 -1.66 -7.09
N ILE A 178 8.46 -1.26 -7.29
CA ILE A 178 8.99 0.05 -6.92
C ILE A 178 9.64 0.62 -8.17
N ASP A 179 9.18 1.76 -8.66
CA ASP A 179 9.66 2.40 -9.90
C ASP A 179 11.19 2.48 -9.99
N SER A 180 11.87 2.97 -8.96
CA SER A 180 13.33 3.12 -8.92
C SER A 180 14.07 1.77 -9.03
N LEU A 181 13.44 0.65 -8.71
CA LEU A 181 14.02 -0.70 -8.74
C LEU A 181 13.58 -1.53 -9.94
N CYS A 182 12.32 -1.41 -10.34
CA CYS A 182 11.74 -2.18 -11.42
C CYS A 182 11.99 -1.55 -12.79
N ILE A 183 12.30 -0.27 -12.84
CA ILE A 183 12.72 0.47 -14.04
C ILE A 183 14.23 0.67 -13.96
N VAL A 184 14.93 0.35 -15.06
CA VAL A 184 16.36 0.62 -15.22
C VAL A 184 16.52 2.11 -15.47
N GLN A 185 17.21 2.78 -14.56
CA GLN A 185 17.45 4.23 -14.59
C GLN A 185 18.71 4.57 -15.40
N GLY A 186 18.83 5.86 -15.75
CA GLY A 186 19.97 6.43 -16.45
C GLY A 186 19.76 6.58 -17.97
N PRO A 187 20.73 7.16 -18.69
CA PRO A 187 20.59 7.53 -20.11
C PRO A 187 20.24 6.37 -21.03
N ASP A 188 20.73 5.17 -20.72
CA ASP A 188 20.45 3.97 -21.49
C ASP A 188 19.43 3.05 -20.81
N GLY A 189 18.70 3.58 -19.84
CA GLY A 189 17.64 2.89 -19.11
C GLY A 189 16.36 2.69 -19.93
N ASP A 190 15.31 2.20 -19.27
CA ASP A 190 14.01 1.95 -19.90
C ASP A 190 12.87 2.81 -19.34
N PHE A 191 13.23 3.91 -18.65
CA PHE A 191 12.26 4.86 -18.09
C PHE A 191 11.24 5.34 -19.12
N ASP A 192 11.65 5.78 -20.31
CA ASP A 192 10.73 6.28 -21.34
C ASP A 192 9.72 5.23 -21.83
N THR A 193 10.07 3.96 -21.69
CA THR A 193 9.19 2.84 -22.06
C THR A 193 8.24 2.50 -20.92
N GLU A 194 8.75 2.41 -19.70
CA GLU A 194 7.95 2.05 -18.52
C GLU A 194 7.04 3.21 -18.07
N ALA A 195 7.47 4.47 -18.21
CA ALA A 195 6.68 5.64 -17.87
C ALA A 195 5.36 5.71 -18.66
N LYS A 196 5.37 5.32 -19.94
CA LYS A 196 4.16 5.22 -20.78
C LYS A 196 3.15 4.18 -20.29
N ARG A 197 3.62 3.22 -19.49
CA ARG A 197 2.85 2.09 -18.97
C ARG A 197 2.55 2.25 -17.48
N MET A 198 3.11 3.28 -16.83
CA MET A 198 3.04 3.47 -15.39
C MET A 198 1.61 3.52 -14.87
N GLU A 199 0.71 4.20 -15.59
CA GLU A 199 -0.71 4.21 -15.25
C GLU A 199 -1.31 2.80 -15.22
N ALA A 200 -0.98 1.98 -16.24
CA ALA A 200 -1.46 0.61 -16.36
C ALA A 200 -0.84 -0.30 -15.29
N ILE A 201 0.42 -0.08 -14.93
CA ILE A 201 1.11 -0.79 -13.84
C ILE A 201 0.44 -0.47 -12.51
N PHE A 202 0.19 0.79 -12.18
CA PHE A 202 -0.51 1.13 -10.94
C PHE A 202 -1.95 0.63 -10.93
N SER A 203 -2.67 0.69 -12.07
CA SER A 203 -4.06 0.22 -12.14
C SER A 203 -4.24 -1.29 -12.09
N SER A 204 -3.19 -2.04 -12.43
CA SER A 204 -3.20 -3.51 -12.44
C SER A 204 -2.61 -4.11 -11.18
N ALA A 205 -2.04 -3.30 -10.29
CA ALA A 205 -1.56 -3.75 -8.99
C ALA A 205 -2.73 -4.31 -8.17
N TYR A 206 -2.45 -5.34 -7.38
CA TYR A 206 -3.41 -5.86 -6.42
C TYR A 206 -3.73 -4.80 -5.36
N CYS A 207 -2.69 -4.11 -4.91
CA CYS A 207 -2.82 -2.89 -4.15
C CYS A 207 -1.68 -1.90 -4.38
N VAL A 208 -1.97 -0.62 -4.20
CA VAL A 208 -0.97 0.45 -4.19
C VAL A 208 -0.80 0.92 -2.75
N ILE A 209 0.42 0.86 -2.21
CA ILE A 209 0.74 1.49 -0.93
C ILE A 209 1.26 2.89 -1.21
N ALA A 210 0.61 3.89 -0.64
CA ALA A 210 1.07 5.26 -0.71
C ALA A 210 1.85 5.63 0.56
N ALA A 211 3.14 5.96 0.40
CA ALA A 211 4.02 6.40 1.48
C ALA A 211 4.02 7.93 1.57
N SER A 212 2.84 8.50 1.83
CA SER A 212 2.51 9.92 1.68
C SER A 212 3.22 10.85 2.69
N ARG A 213 3.61 10.33 3.87
CA ARG A 213 4.31 11.08 4.95
C ARG A 213 5.82 10.87 4.97
N ASP A 214 6.37 10.27 3.93
CA ASP A 214 7.81 10.03 3.82
C ASP A 214 8.50 11.29 3.28
N ASN A 215 9.48 11.85 4.01
CA ASN A 215 10.30 12.96 3.52
C ASN A 215 11.37 12.50 2.48
N GLY A 216 11.15 11.34 1.86
CA GLY A 216 12.05 10.63 0.96
C GLY A 216 12.47 9.27 1.51
N THR A 217 12.86 8.35 0.62
CA THR A 217 13.10 6.90 0.82
C THR A 217 13.78 6.41 2.11
N LEU A 218 14.51 7.26 2.84
CA LEU A 218 15.23 6.91 4.06
C LEU A 218 14.41 7.06 5.33
N SER A 219 13.35 7.89 5.33
CA SER A 219 12.53 8.05 6.52
C SER A 219 11.86 6.72 6.74
N GLY A 220 10.94 6.30 5.84
CA GLY A 220 10.05 5.12 5.87
C GLY A 220 8.57 5.51 6.09
N PHE A 221 7.72 4.64 6.66
CA PHE A 221 6.32 5.03 6.96
C PHE A 221 5.65 4.31 8.14
N LEU A 222 6.26 3.29 8.75
CA LEU A 222 5.67 2.58 9.90
C LEU A 222 5.99 3.25 11.25
N TRP A 223 5.75 4.56 11.35
CA TRP A 223 5.94 5.34 12.59
C TRP A 223 4.80 5.15 13.58
N GLU A 224 5.04 5.53 14.83
CA GLU A 224 3.92 5.89 15.70
C GLU A 224 3.21 7.13 15.15
N ARG A 225 1.87 7.05 15.10
CA ARG A 225 1.04 8.18 14.69
C ARG A 225 0.85 9.12 15.88
N PRO A 226 0.78 10.45 15.66
CA PRO A 226 0.32 11.37 16.68
C PRO A 226 -1.04 10.93 17.23
N GLU A 227 -1.24 11.05 18.54
CA GLU A 227 -2.56 10.76 19.12
C GLU A 227 -3.59 11.75 18.56
N ARG A 228 -4.77 11.24 18.23
CA ARG A 228 -5.87 12.05 17.72
C ARG A 228 -6.62 12.67 18.89
N GLU A 229 -6.98 13.94 18.78
CA GLU A 229 -7.98 14.52 19.67
C GLU A 229 -9.34 13.89 19.35
N VAL A 230 -9.93 13.25 20.35
CA VAL A 230 -11.22 12.56 20.27
C VAL A 230 -12.16 13.12 21.32
N ALA A 231 -13.33 13.57 20.91
CA ALA A 231 -14.44 13.87 21.79
C ALA A 231 -15.24 12.58 22.05
N ARG A 232 -15.35 12.16 23.31
CA ARG A 232 -16.20 11.05 23.70
C ARG A 232 -17.63 11.54 23.93
N LEU A 233 -18.59 10.95 23.24
CA LEU A 233 -20.02 11.20 23.41
C LEU A 233 -20.62 10.10 24.30
N ASP A 234 -20.84 10.43 25.58
CA ASP A 234 -21.51 9.55 26.53
C ASP A 234 -23.04 9.64 26.40
N ARG A 235 -23.74 8.51 26.55
CA ARG A 235 -25.22 8.38 26.64
C ARG A 235 -26.03 8.46 25.35
N TYR A 236 -25.42 8.32 24.18
CA TYR A 236 -26.17 8.20 22.91
C TYR A 236 -26.69 6.79 22.62
N LEU A 237 -26.03 5.76 23.18
CA LEU A 237 -26.43 4.36 23.09
C LEU A 237 -26.37 3.71 24.49
N PRO A 238 -27.24 2.73 24.78
CA PRO A 238 -27.37 2.18 26.15
C PRO A 238 -26.10 1.53 26.71
N ASP A 239 -25.20 1.01 25.86
CA ASP A 239 -23.99 0.28 26.26
C ASP A 239 -22.71 0.65 25.46
N ASP A 240 -22.79 1.63 24.55
CA ASP A 240 -21.67 1.99 23.66
C ASP A 240 -21.14 3.40 23.95
N SER A 241 -19.81 3.53 24.04
CA SER A 241 -19.14 4.84 23.92
C SER A 241 -18.94 5.15 22.44
N VAL A 242 -19.45 6.31 22.01
CA VAL A 242 -19.22 6.84 20.66
C VAL A 242 -18.12 7.88 20.75
N TYR A 243 -17.13 7.82 19.86
CA TYR A 243 -16.11 8.85 19.77
C TYR A 243 -16.27 9.62 18.46
N VAL A 244 -15.99 10.91 18.53
CA VAL A 244 -15.94 11.81 17.39
C VAL A 244 -14.54 12.40 17.36
N CYS A 245 -13.90 12.37 16.20
CA CYS A 245 -12.70 13.15 15.95
C CYS A 245 -12.90 14.01 14.72
N GLU A 246 -12.08 15.04 14.61
CA GLU A 246 -11.87 15.72 13.35
C GLU A 246 -11.44 14.68 12.30
N ALA A 247 -12.02 14.76 11.11
CA ALA A 247 -11.55 13.98 9.98
C ALA A 247 -10.13 14.46 9.64
N ILE A 248 -9.17 13.53 9.57
CA ILE A 248 -7.78 13.88 9.28
C ILE A 248 -7.63 13.86 7.77
N ASP A 249 -7.88 15.00 7.14
CA ASP A 249 -8.04 15.14 5.69
C ASP A 249 -7.17 16.28 5.10
N ASP A 250 -5.93 16.45 5.58
CA ASP A 250 -5.06 17.58 5.20
C ASP A 250 -3.90 17.16 4.25
N PHE A 251 -4.25 16.86 3.00
CA PHE A 251 -3.36 16.77 1.82
C PHE A 251 -4.07 17.24 0.55
#